data_AF-A3DFU1-F1
#
_entry.id   AF-A3DFU1-F1
#
_cell.length_a   1.000
_cell.length_b   1.000
_cell.length_c   1.000
_cell.angle_alpha   90.00
_cell.angle_beta   90.00
_cell.angle_gamma   90.00
#
_symmetry.space_group_name_H-M   'P 1'
#
loop_
_entity.id
_entity.type
_entity.pdbx_description
1 polymer ?
#
loop_
_entity_poly.entity_id
_entity_poly.type
_entity_poly.pdbx_seq_one_letter_code
_entity_poly.pdbx_strand_id
1 'polypeptide(L)'
;MLDKLMLKPIPRSFTEGKNRMFIHYKFDMESEEKLTNWMRNNLSLSFYEYEGDEAGTLGEIEAYIIEKLKPILNLAHNGASPWDSEIRLLRRKCADLAKEYYISD
;
A
#
# COMPACT_ATOMS: atom_id res chain seq x y z
N MET A 1 11.07 -5.55 -6.40
CA MET A 1 10.82 -4.09 -6.26
C MET A 1 11.54 -3.53 -5.05
N LEU A 2 11.39 -4.14 -3.86
CA LEU A 2 12.22 -3.85 -2.67
C LEU A 2 13.72 -3.85 -3.00
N ASP A 3 14.24 -4.90 -3.65
CA ASP A 3 15.67 -4.99 -3.99
C ASP A 3 16.12 -3.99 -5.06
N LYS A 4 15.19 -3.51 -5.91
CA LYS A 4 15.50 -2.55 -6.98
C LYS A 4 15.58 -1.11 -6.47
N LEU A 5 14.83 -0.80 -5.43
CA LEU A 5 14.80 0.54 -4.81
C LEU A 5 15.53 0.57 -3.45
N MET A 6 16.04 -0.59 -2.99
CA MET A 6 16.64 -0.79 -1.67
C MET A 6 15.78 -0.18 -0.55
N LEU A 7 14.47 -0.47 -0.58
CA LEU A 7 13.53 0.06 0.40
C LEU A 7 13.76 -0.62 1.75
N LYS A 8 13.73 0.17 2.82
CA LYS A 8 13.95 -0.29 4.20
C LYS A 8 12.66 -0.17 5.02
N PRO A 9 11.90 -1.27 5.18
CA PRO A 9 10.79 -1.31 6.10
C PRO A 9 11.28 -1.17 7.55
N ILE A 10 10.62 -0.32 8.33
CA ILE A 10 10.86 -0.12 9.75
C ILE A 10 9.54 -0.22 10.51
N PRO A 11 9.56 -0.57 11.81
CA PRO A 11 8.36 -0.56 12.64
C PRO A 11 7.67 0.82 12.57
N ARG A 12 6.33 0.82 12.45
CA ARG A 12 5.58 2.07 12.44
C ARG A 12 5.66 2.79 13.78
N SER A 13 5.64 2.02 14.86
CA SER A 13 5.81 2.49 16.23
C SER A 13 6.68 1.53 17.04
N PHE A 14 7.52 2.07 17.92
CA PHE A 14 8.31 1.29 18.88
C PHE A 14 7.50 0.97 20.16
N THR A 15 6.36 1.63 20.39
CA THR A 15 5.49 1.36 21.55
C THR A 15 4.59 0.13 21.35
N GLU A 16 4.33 -0.26 20.10
CA GLU A 16 3.59 -1.49 19.75
C GLU A 16 4.39 -2.78 20.00
N GLY A 17 5.69 -2.65 20.29
CA GLY A 17 6.60 -3.76 20.61
C GLY A 17 6.17 -4.59 21.82
N LYS A 18 5.33 -4.07 22.72
CA LYS A 18 4.80 -4.84 23.87
C LYS A 18 3.81 -5.94 23.48
N ASN A 19 3.14 -5.84 22.33
CA ASN A 19 2.11 -6.80 21.90
C ASN A 19 2.45 -7.55 20.60
N ARG A 20 3.71 -7.53 20.13
CA ARG A 20 4.18 -8.26 18.92
C ARG A 20 3.45 -7.90 17.61
N MET A 21 2.76 -6.78 17.54
CA MET A 21 2.04 -6.36 16.33
C MET A 21 2.97 -5.60 15.37
N PHE A 22 4.00 -6.28 14.84
CA PHE A 22 4.83 -5.79 13.72
C PHE A 22 4.08 -5.78 12.37
N ILE A 23 2.77 -6.00 12.39
CA ILE A 23 1.88 -5.99 11.23
C ILE A 23 1.82 -4.61 10.58
N HIS A 24 2.16 -3.57 11.34
CA HIS A 24 2.24 -2.19 10.87
C HIS A 24 3.70 -1.76 10.71
N TYR A 25 4.12 -1.64 9.45
CA TYR A 25 5.42 -1.09 9.07
C TYR A 25 5.23 0.21 8.30
N LYS A 26 6.29 1.01 8.22
CA LYS A 26 6.46 2.12 7.29
C LYS A 26 7.84 1.99 6.63
N PHE A 27 8.17 2.81 5.64
CA PHE A 27 9.55 2.90 5.19
C PHE A 27 10.29 4.02 5.92
N ASP A 28 11.62 3.93 5.97
CA ASP A 28 12.43 5.07 6.40
C ASP A 28 12.30 6.24 5.42
N MET A 29 12.75 7.42 5.83
CA MET A 29 12.53 8.65 5.06
C MET A 29 13.15 8.58 3.66
N GLU A 30 14.34 8.03 3.53
CA GLU A 30 15.03 7.86 2.24
C GLU A 30 14.25 6.92 1.31
N SER A 31 13.73 5.81 1.84
CA SER A 31 12.94 4.86 1.09
C SER A 31 11.59 5.42 0.65
N GLU A 32 10.92 6.21 1.50
CA GLU A 32 9.67 6.91 1.16
C GLU A 32 9.90 7.89 0.00
N GLU A 33 11.03 8.62 -0.01
CA GLU A 33 11.40 9.51 -1.11
C GLU A 33 11.63 8.74 -2.42
N LYS A 34 12.41 7.65 -2.37
CA LYS A 34 12.66 6.79 -3.54
C LYS A 34 11.35 6.22 -4.11
N LEU A 35 10.47 5.74 -3.24
CA LEU A 35 9.17 5.21 -3.63
C LEU A 35 8.30 6.32 -4.25
N THR A 36 8.28 7.51 -3.67
CA THR A 36 7.54 8.67 -4.20
C THR A 36 8.03 9.07 -5.59
N ASN A 37 9.34 9.16 -5.80
CA ASN A 37 9.92 9.48 -7.10
C ASN A 37 9.63 8.38 -8.13
N TRP A 38 9.71 7.12 -7.73
CA TRP A 38 9.28 6.02 -8.59
C TRP A 38 7.80 6.14 -8.97
N MET A 39 6.90 6.42 -8.02
CA MET A 39 5.47 6.58 -8.30
C MET A 39 5.21 7.72 -9.28
N ARG A 40 5.84 8.89 -9.10
CA ARG A 40 5.71 10.03 -10.02
C ARG A 40 6.12 9.70 -11.45
N ASN A 41 7.17 8.89 -11.62
CA ASN A 41 7.70 8.55 -12.94
C ASN A 41 6.98 7.39 -13.61
N ASN A 42 6.20 6.59 -12.87
CA ASN A 42 5.62 5.33 -13.37
C ASN A 42 4.09 5.27 -13.25
N LEU A 43 3.45 6.17 -12.51
CA LEU A 43 2.00 6.21 -12.34
C LEU A 43 1.43 7.47 -13.00
N SER A 44 0.43 7.27 -13.84
CA SER A 44 -0.43 8.35 -14.35
C SER A 44 -1.63 8.54 -13.42
N LEU A 45 -2.00 9.80 -13.17
CA LEU A 45 -3.21 10.16 -12.42
C LEU A 45 -4.26 10.70 -13.37
N SER A 46 -5.52 10.33 -13.13
CA SER A 46 -6.70 10.80 -13.84
C SER A 46 -7.77 11.14 -12.80
N PHE A 47 -8.56 12.17 -13.09
CA PHE A 47 -9.65 12.60 -12.23
C PHE A 47 -10.96 12.54 -13.01
N TYR A 48 -12.03 12.14 -12.33
CA TYR A 48 -13.39 12.18 -12.85
C TYR A 48 -14.17 13.15 -11.97
N GLU A 49 -14.52 14.30 -12.52
CA GLU A 49 -15.36 15.28 -11.82
C GLU A 49 -16.83 14.83 -11.92
N TYR A 50 -17.50 14.79 -10.77
CA TYR A 50 -18.90 14.44 -10.67
C TYR A 50 -19.67 15.64 -10.12
N GLU A 51 -20.60 16.16 -10.92
CA GLU A 51 -21.37 17.37 -10.60
C GLU A 51 -22.64 17.09 -9.78
N GLY A 52 -22.91 15.83 -9.44
CA GLY A 52 -24.10 15.45 -8.66
C GLY A 52 -23.90 15.62 -7.14
N ASP A 53 -25.01 15.76 -6.44
CA ASP A 53 -25.14 16.02 -5.00
C ASP A 53 -25.46 14.75 -4.18
N GLU A 54 -25.68 13.61 -4.83
CA GLU A 54 -26.00 12.34 -4.18
C GLU A 54 -24.73 11.57 -3.79
N ALA A 55 -24.44 11.53 -2.48
CA ALA A 55 -23.31 10.79 -1.92
C ALA A 55 -23.33 9.28 -2.24
N GLY A 56 -24.50 8.69 -2.52
CA GLY A 56 -24.63 7.29 -2.91
C GLY A 56 -24.02 6.99 -4.29
N THR A 57 -24.17 7.92 -5.23
CA THR A 57 -23.83 7.71 -6.64
C THR A 57 -22.32 7.66 -6.87
N LEU A 58 -21.53 8.43 -6.10
CA LEU A 58 -20.07 8.35 -6.15
C LEU A 58 -19.53 6.99 -5.72
N GLY A 59 -20.12 6.39 -4.67
CA GLY A 59 -19.72 5.06 -4.20
C GLY A 59 -20.04 3.96 -5.22
N GLU A 60 -21.17 4.08 -5.91
CA GLU A 60 -21.54 3.16 -7.00
C GLU A 60 -20.61 3.28 -8.21
N ILE A 61 -20.26 4.51 -8.59
CA ILE A 61 -19.29 4.77 -9.67
C ILE A 61 -17.92 4.19 -9.31
N GLU A 62 -17.44 4.44 -8.09
CA GLU A 62 -16.17 3.89 -7.60
C GLU A 62 -16.18 2.37 -7.63
N ALA A 63 -17.21 1.74 -7.07
CA ALA A 63 -17.35 0.28 -7.05
C ALA A 63 -17.36 -0.31 -8.46
N TYR A 64 -18.08 0.32 -9.39
CA TYR A 64 -18.12 -0.08 -10.80
C TYR A 64 -16.74 0.02 -11.46
N ILE A 65 -16.01 1.11 -11.25
CA ILE A 65 -14.65 1.29 -11.80
C ILE A 65 -13.69 0.23 -11.24
N ILE A 66 -13.75 -0.02 -9.92
CA ILE A 66 -12.91 -1.03 -9.27
C ILE A 66 -13.21 -2.43 -9.82
N GLU A 67 -14.49 -2.79 -9.98
CA GLU A 67 -14.89 -4.09 -10.50
C GLU A 67 -14.38 -4.30 -11.94
N LYS A 68 -14.51 -3.29 -12.78
CA LYS A 68 -14.13 -3.37 -14.20
C LYS A 68 -12.62 -3.35 -14.40
N LEU A 69 -11.90 -2.48 -13.70
CA LEU A 69 -10.45 -2.28 -13.91
C LEU A 69 -9.58 -3.16 -13.02
N LYS A 70 -10.12 -3.65 -11.89
CA LYS A 70 -9.40 -4.42 -10.86
C LYS A 70 -8.03 -3.83 -10.53
N PRO A 71 -7.94 -2.52 -10.19
CA PRO A 71 -6.67 -1.82 -10.07
C PRO A 71 -5.78 -2.45 -9.00
N ILE A 72 -4.51 -2.67 -9.34
CA ILE A 72 -3.53 -3.39 -8.51
C ILE A 72 -3.35 -2.74 -7.13
N LEU A 73 -3.40 -1.40 -7.09
CA LEU A 73 -3.19 -0.61 -5.87
C LEU A 73 -4.44 -0.47 -5.00
N ASN A 74 -5.62 -0.85 -5.51
CA ASN A 74 -6.83 -0.83 -4.71
C ASN A 74 -6.92 -2.13 -3.90
N LEU A 75 -6.50 -2.06 -2.64
CA LEU A 75 -6.35 -3.23 -1.76
C LEU A 75 -7.63 -3.54 -0.98
N ALA A 76 -8.49 -2.55 -0.79
CA ALA A 76 -9.79 -2.72 -0.14
C ALA A 76 -10.85 -3.01 -1.21
N HIS A 77 -11.76 -3.95 -0.93
CA HIS A 77 -12.90 -4.26 -1.81
C HIS A 77 -12.55 -4.77 -3.23
N ASN A 78 -11.29 -5.14 -3.50
CA ASN A 78 -10.84 -5.75 -4.76
C ASN A 78 -10.63 -7.27 -4.59
N GLY A 79 -11.63 -7.98 -4.07
CA GLY A 79 -11.54 -9.40 -3.70
C GLY A 79 -11.25 -10.37 -4.86
N ALA A 80 -11.45 -9.92 -6.10
CA ALA A 80 -11.19 -10.68 -7.32
C ALA A 80 -9.90 -10.23 -8.05
N SER A 81 -9.03 -9.46 -7.39
CA SER A 81 -7.74 -9.08 -7.96
C SER A 81 -6.85 -10.30 -8.16
N PRO A 82 -6.29 -10.52 -9.36
CA PRO A 82 -5.33 -11.61 -9.57
C PRO A 82 -4.03 -11.41 -8.78
N TRP A 83 -3.79 -10.22 -8.24
CA TRP A 83 -2.57 -9.83 -7.53
C TRP A 83 -2.68 -9.92 -6.01
N ASP A 84 -3.85 -10.22 -5.45
CA ASP A 84 -4.08 -10.18 -3.99
C ASP A 84 -3.11 -11.10 -3.22
N SER A 85 -2.88 -12.32 -3.72
CA SER A 85 -1.96 -13.27 -3.08
C SER A 85 -0.51 -12.78 -3.08
N GLU A 86 -0.06 -12.20 -4.20
CA GLU A 86 1.29 -11.64 -4.33
C GLU A 86 1.46 -10.39 -3.45
N ILE A 87 0.49 -9.48 -3.45
CA ILE A 87 0.50 -8.28 -2.61
C ILE A 87 0.53 -8.66 -1.13
N ARG A 88 -0.29 -9.62 -0.70
CA ARG A 88 -0.26 -10.13 0.69
C ARG A 88 1.09 -10.74 1.05
N LEU A 89 1.71 -11.47 0.14
CA LEU A 89 3.05 -12.02 0.34
C LEU A 89 4.10 -10.91 0.49
N LEU A 90 4.09 -9.90 -0.39
CA LEU A 90 5.00 -8.77 -0.34
C LEU A 90 4.83 -7.96 0.97
N ARG A 91 3.60 -7.72 1.40
CA ARG A 91 3.29 -7.04 2.66
C ARG A 91 3.82 -7.81 3.87
N ARG A 92 3.67 -9.15 3.88
CA ARG A 92 4.26 -9.99 4.93
C ARG A 92 5.78 -9.87 4.98
N LYS A 93 6.44 -9.95 3.82
CA LYS A 93 7.91 -9.77 3.75
C LYS A 93 8.36 -8.42 4.32
N CYS A 94 7.64 -7.33 4.03
CA CYS A 94 7.96 -6.03 4.62
C CYS A 94 7.79 -6.01 6.15
N ALA A 95 6.73 -6.65 6.66
CA ALA A 95 6.51 -6.76 8.10
C ALA A 95 7.62 -7.59 8.79
N ASP A 96 8.04 -8.69 8.17
CA ASP A 96 9.14 -9.54 8.66
C ASP A 96 10.46 -8.75 8.71
N LEU A 97 10.81 -8.03 7.64
CA LEU A 97 12.00 -7.17 7.59
C LEU A 97 11.96 -6.06 8.65
N ALA A 98 10.80 -5.42 8.85
CA ALA A 98 10.63 -4.40 9.88
C ALA A 98 10.84 -4.98 11.31
N LYS A 99 10.42 -6.23 11.53
CA LYS A 99 10.65 -6.94 12.79
C LYS A 99 12.12 -7.27 13.01
N GLU A 100 12.83 -7.72 11.97
CA GLU A 100 14.28 -7.97 12.05
C GLU A 100 15.02 -6.69 12.42
N TYR A 101 14.67 -5.57 11.79
CA TYR A 101 15.23 -4.25 12.10
C TYR A 101 15.07 -3.87 13.58
N TYR A 102 13.91 -4.14 14.19
CA TYR A 102 13.67 -3.88 15.61
C TYR A 102 14.50 -4.76 16.55
N ILE A 103 14.80 -6.01 16.16
CA ILE A 103 15.58 -6.93 17.00
C ILE A 103 17.08 -6.58 16.95
N SER A 104 17.53 -5.94 15.87
CA SER A 104 18.93 -5.54 15.68
C SER A 104 19.31 -4.18 16.29
N ASP A 105 18.33 -3.34 16.62
CA ASP A 105 18.52 -2.05 17.33
C ASP A 105 18.46 -2.25 18.86
#